data_AF-A0A838LFP6-F1
#
_entry.id   AF-A0A838LFP6-F1
#
_cell.length_a   1.000
_cell.length_b   1.000
_cell.length_c   1.000
_cell.angle_alpha   90.00
_cell.angle_beta   90.00
_cell.angle_gamma   90.00
#
_symmetry.space_group_name_H-M   'P 1'
#
loop_
_entity.id
_entity.type
_entity.pdbx_description
1 polymer ?
#
loop_
_entity_poly.entity_id
_entity_poly.type
_entity_poly.pdbx_seq_one_letter_code
_entity_poly.pdbx_strand_id
1 'polypeptide(L)'
;MNRARAVLTALVLVSALGLAGCTDDDPEPKFAPPSSEPPESQSTTGASDPTPPEMPQAAKGTDAAAAEAFVKFYWETVNFAQATGDVEDLSRLSTKCVNCDNGIEFIKSVYSDGGTIDGGDGKPTHIETRFTNLQGEWWAIVDCTVALTPQDVDASGTEHDEHYAGGQRAIRMYLQPSEGSWVVRTMSFR
;
A
#
# COMPACT_ATOMS: atom_id res chain seq x y z
N MET A 1 -29.72 38.42 8.40
CA MET A 1 -31.14 38.84 8.26
C MET A 1 -31.60 38.53 6.84
N ASN A 2 -32.85 38.08 6.71
CA ASN A 2 -33.60 37.56 5.53
C ASN A 2 -33.47 36.03 5.36
N ARG A 3 -34.38 35.19 5.90
CA ARG A 3 -35.84 34.98 5.62
C ARG A 3 -36.05 34.42 4.20
N ALA A 4 -36.81 33.36 3.93
CA ALA A 4 -37.57 32.39 4.72
C ALA A 4 -38.18 31.31 3.78
N ARG A 5 -38.67 30.20 4.37
CA ARG A 5 -39.77 29.29 3.93
C ARG A 5 -39.44 28.31 2.77
N ALA A 6 -39.32 26.98 2.99
CA ALA A 6 -40.28 25.96 3.46
C ALA A 6 -41.40 25.63 2.45
N VAL A 7 -41.50 24.37 1.99
CA VAL A 7 -42.75 23.61 1.73
C VAL A 7 -42.46 22.08 1.75
N LEU A 8 -43.35 21.34 2.43
CA LEU A 8 -43.46 19.88 2.62
C LEU A 8 -44.14 19.13 1.45
N THR A 9 -43.98 17.79 1.38
CA THR A 9 -44.97 16.68 1.11
C THR A 9 -44.28 15.53 0.34
N ALA A 10 -44.15 14.27 0.79
CA ALA A 10 -45.04 13.22 1.33
C ALA A 10 -45.84 12.43 0.26
N LEU A 11 -45.56 11.11 0.12
CA LEU A 11 -46.44 9.93 -0.19
C LEU A 11 -45.57 8.78 -0.80
N VAL A 12 -45.34 7.62 -0.17
CA VAL A 12 -46.15 6.38 0.02
C VAL A 12 -46.38 5.54 -1.26
N LEU A 13 -45.98 4.24 -1.22
CA LEU A 13 -46.59 3.00 -1.81
C LEU A 13 -45.56 1.84 -1.68
N VAL A 14 -45.63 0.90 -0.72
CA VAL A 14 -46.51 -0.29 -0.53
C VAL A 14 -46.33 -1.41 -1.59
N SER A 15 -45.61 -2.45 -1.17
CA SER A 15 -45.83 -3.92 -1.31
C SER A 15 -46.01 -4.61 -2.67
N ALA A 16 -45.18 -5.66 -2.89
CA ALA A 16 -45.64 -6.97 -3.37
C ALA A 16 -44.62 -8.07 -3.02
N LEU A 17 -44.94 -8.86 -1.98
CA LEU A 17 -44.36 -10.19 -1.74
C LEU A 17 -44.98 -11.18 -2.74
N GLY A 18 -44.14 -11.96 -3.43
CA GLY A 18 -44.56 -13.14 -4.18
C GLY A 18 -43.91 -14.39 -3.62
N LEU A 19 -44.63 -15.14 -2.79
CA LEU A 19 -44.34 -16.55 -2.49
C LEU A 19 -45.19 -17.42 -3.41
N ALA A 20 -44.55 -18.25 -4.23
CA ALA A 20 -45.13 -19.49 -4.75
C ALA A 20 -44.03 -20.34 -5.40
N GLY A 21 -43.84 -21.58 -4.93
CA GLY A 21 -43.03 -22.57 -5.63
C GLY A 21 -42.41 -23.65 -4.74
N CYS A 22 -43.23 -24.47 -4.06
CA CYS A 22 -42.82 -25.80 -3.63
C CYS A 22 -43.16 -26.79 -4.75
N THR A 23 -42.16 -27.53 -5.23
CA THR A 23 -42.37 -28.91 -5.70
C THR A 23 -41.11 -29.70 -5.35
N ASP A 24 -41.30 -30.63 -4.41
CA ASP A 24 -40.39 -31.69 -4.00
C ASP A 24 -40.09 -32.64 -5.17
N ASP A 25 -38.82 -32.96 -5.38
CA ASP A 25 -38.37 -34.23 -5.96
C ASP A 25 -36.89 -34.41 -5.57
N ASP A 26 -36.62 -35.10 -4.46
CA ASP A 26 -35.28 -35.41 -3.98
C ASP A 26 -35.11 -36.94 -3.93
N PRO A 27 -34.23 -37.55 -4.75
CA PRO A 27 -33.96 -38.98 -4.66
C PRO A 27 -33.04 -39.28 -3.46
N GLU A 28 -33.49 -40.16 -2.58
CA GLU A 28 -32.77 -40.62 -1.38
C GLU A 28 -31.30 -40.98 -1.63
N PRO A 29 -30.33 -40.34 -0.93
CA PRO A 29 -28.96 -40.82 -0.90
C PRO A 29 -28.83 -41.98 0.10
N LYS A 30 -28.29 -43.11 -0.38
CA LYS A 30 -27.90 -44.25 0.45
C LYS A 30 -26.85 -43.81 1.48
N PHE A 31 -27.21 -43.81 2.75
CA PHE A 31 -26.29 -43.61 3.87
C PHE A 31 -25.28 -44.77 3.96
N ALA A 32 -24.00 -44.48 3.76
CA ALA A 32 -22.88 -45.29 4.25
C ALA A 32 -22.49 -44.79 5.67
N PRO A 33 -21.95 -45.65 6.55
CA PRO A 33 -21.69 -45.29 7.95
C PRO A 33 -20.62 -44.20 8.09
N PRO A 34 -20.68 -43.35 9.14
CA PRO A 34 -19.68 -42.32 9.35
C PRO A 34 -18.36 -42.94 9.82
N SER A 35 -17.34 -42.93 8.95
CA SER A 35 -15.96 -43.06 9.39
C SER A 35 -15.56 -41.73 10.02
N SER A 36 -15.50 -41.69 11.36
CA SER A 36 -14.85 -40.59 12.07
C SER A 36 -13.35 -40.72 11.89
N GLU A 37 -12.83 -40.12 10.82
CA GLU A 37 -11.42 -39.83 10.68
C GLU A 37 -11.18 -38.41 11.23
N PRO A 38 -10.26 -38.20 12.19
CA PRO A 38 -9.90 -36.86 12.62
C PRO A 38 -9.45 -36.04 11.41
N PRO A 39 -9.82 -34.76 11.30
CA PRO A 39 -9.23 -33.92 10.24
C PRO A 39 -7.72 -33.92 10.46
N GLU A 40 -6.98 -34.43 9.47
CA GLU A 40 -5.55 -34.14 9.35
C GLU A 40 -5.43 -32.61 9.41
N SER A 41 -4.78 -32.12 10.46
CA SER A 41 -4.25 -30.76 10.46
C SER A 41 -3.28 -30.70 9.29
N GLN A 42 -3.77 -30.21 8.15
CA GLN A 42 -2.92 -29.64 7.13
C GLN A 42 -2.22 -28.47 7.81
N SER A 43 -1.03 -28.74 8.36
CA SER A 43 -0.06 -27.71 8.64
C SER A 43 0.16 -26.98 7.33
N THR A 44 -0.49 -25.83 7.19
CA THR A 44 -0.24 -24.89 6.11
C THR A 44 1.26 -24.63 6.12
N THR A 45 1.93 -25.12 5.09
CA THR A 45 3.32 -24.82 4.75
C THR A 45 3.57 -23.34 5.03
N GLY A 46 4.49 -23.06 5.97
CA GLY A 46 4.72 -21.71 6.50
C GLY A 46 4.84 -20.69 5.37
N ALA A 47 4.11 -19.58 5.49
CA ALA A 47 4.41 -18.39 4.71
C ALA A 47 5.86 -18.02 5.07
N SER A 48 6.77 -18.11 4.10
CA SER A 48 8.10 -17.55 4.29
C SER A 48 7.94 -16.07 4.59
N ASP A 49 8.61 -15.59 5.63
CA ASP A 49 8.69 -14.16 5.90
C ASP A 49 9.18 -13.44 4.61
N PRO A 50 8.59 -12.29 4.27
CA PRO A 50 9.02 -11.53 3.11
C PRO A 50 10.52 -11.22 3.22
N THR A 51 11.22 -11.28 2.10
CA THR A 51 12.65 -10.93 2.01
C THR A 51 12.81 -9.48 1.56
N PRO A 52 13.79 -8.73 2.12
CA PRO A 52 14.09 -7.38 1.65
C PRO A 52 14.34 -7.33 0.14
N PRO A 53 13.80 -6.32 -0.58
CA PRO A 53 14.09 -6.13 -1.99
C PRO A 53 15.58 -5.87 -2.23
N GLU A 54 16.16 -6.51 -3.24
CA GLU A 54 17.54 -6.24 -3.66
C GLU A 54 17.56 -5.18 -4.76
N MET A 55 18.52 -4.24 -4.70
CA MET A 55 18.66 -3.21 -5.73
C MET A 55 18.92 -3.84 -7.11
N PRO A 56 18.04 -3.62 -8.10
CA PRO A 56 18.19 -4.24 -9.40
C PRO A 56 19.37 -3.65 -10.16
N GLN A 57 20.02 -4.45 -11.00
CA GLN A 57 21.12 -3.98 -11.86
C GLN A 57 20.69 -2.80 -12.75
N ALA A 58 19.41 -2.75 -13.15
CA ALA A 58 18.85 -1.66 -13.94
C ALA A 58 18.79 -0.32 -13.17
N ALA A 59 18.81 -0.33 -11.83
CA ALA A 59 18.86 0.89 -11.00
C ALA A 59 20.29 1.41 -10.79
N LYS A 60 21.30 0.74 -11.34
CA LYS A 60 22.69 1.22 -11.32
C LYS A 60 22.94 2.19 -12.47
N GLY A 61 23.76 3.19 -12.22
CA GLY A 61 24.03 4.31 -13.12
C GLY A 61 23.19 5.53 -12.78
N THR A 62 23.41 6.60 -13.55
CA THR A 62 22.79 7.92 -13.29
C THR A 62 22.08 8.46 -14.53
N ASP A 63 21.54 7.58 -15.37
CA ASP A 63 20.70 7.95 -16.51
C ASP A 63 19.20 7.83 -16.20
N ALA A 64 18.35 8.12 -17.19
CA ALA A 64 16.90 8.16 -16.99
C ALA A 64 16.30 6.78 -16.68
N ALA A 65 16.85 5.73 -17.29
CA ALA A 65 16.38 4.36 -17.08
C ALA A 65 16.78 3.88 -15.68
N ALA A 66 17.99 4.23 -15.24
CA ALA A 66 18.44 3.95 -13.88
C ALA A 66 17.61 4.69 -12.82
N ALA A 67 17.26 5.96 -13.07
CA ALA A 67 16.38 6.72 -12.18
C ALA A 67 14.98 6.10 -12.08
N GLU A 68 14.39 5.66 -13.20
CA GLU A 68 13.09 4.99 -13.21
C GLU A 68 13.14 3.66 -12.44
N ALA A 69 14.15 2.83 -12.71
CA ALA A 69 14.33 1.55 -12.02
C ALA A 69 14.57 1.75 -10.52
N PHE A 70 15.33 2.78 -10.14
CA PHE A 70 15.53 3.15 -8.75
C PHE A 70 14.22 3.56 -8.07
N VAL A 71 13.36 4.36 -8.70
CA VAL A 71 12.07 4.76 -8.10
C VAL A 71 11.15 3.55 -7.90
N LYS A 72 11.13 2.60 -8.82
CA LYS A 72 10.37 1.34 -8.64
C LYS A 72 10.90 0.56 -7.44
N PHE A 73 12.20 0.36 -7.37
CA PHE A 73 12.87 -0.32 -6.25
C PHE A 73 12.65 0.39 -4.91
N TYR A 74 12.69 1.74 -4.89
CA TYR A 74 12.40 2.53 -3.70
C TYR A 74 11.00 2.21 -3.16
N TRP A 75 9.98 2.16 -4.02
CA TRP A 75 8.62 1.83 -3.60
C TRP A 75 8.44 0.37 -3.19
N GLU A 76 9.16 -0.58 -3.81
CA GLU A 76 9.22 -1.96 -3.32
C GLU A 76 9.79 -2.02 -1.90
N THR A 77 10.81 -1.22 -1.62
CA THR A 77 11.43 -1.13 -0.28
C THR A 77 10.50 -0.45 0.73
N VAL A 78 9.72 0.56 0.31
CA VAL A 78 8.65 1.14 1.15
C VAL A 78 7.60 0.08 1.50
N ASN A 79 7.14 -0.69 0.51
CA ASN A 79 6.12 -1.72 0.73
C ASN A 79 6.63 -2.80 1.69
N PHE A 80 7.88 -3.25 1.49
CA PHE A 80 8.54 -4.19 2.41
C PHE A 80 8.59 -3.64 3.84
N ALA A 81 9.01 -2.39 4.01
CA ALA A 81 9.10 -1.76 5.32
C ALA A 81 7.73 -1.63 6.00
N GLN A 82 6.68 -1.28 5.26
CA GLN A 82 5.31 -1.23 5.81
C GLN A 82 4.85 -2.62 6.27
N ALA A 83 5.09 -3.65 5.47
CA ALA A 83 4.64 -5.01 5.76
C ALA A 83 5.41 -5.73 6.88
N THR A 84 6.61 -5.25 7.24
CA THR A 84 7.51 -5.95 8.18
C THR A 84 7.96 -5.12 9.37
N GLY A 85 7.85 -3.79 9.29
CA GLY A 85 8.50 -2.88 10.23
C GLY A 85 10.01 -2.73 10.01
N ASP A 86 10.62 -3.49 9.08
CA ASP A 86 12.04 -3.38 8.77
C ASP A 86 12.30 -2.22 7.80
N VAL A 87 12.81 -1.14 8.37
CA VAL A 87 13.09 0.12 7.68
C VAL A 87 14.58 0.32 7.37
N GLU A 88 15.45 -0.67 7.62
CA GLU A 88 16.89 -0.47 7.53
C GLU A 88 17.31 -0.06 6.12
N ASP A 89 16.89 -0.83 5.11
CA ASP A 89 17.23 -0.55 3.72
C ASP A 89 16.56 0.74 3.24
N LEU A 90 15.29 0.97 3.58
CA LEU A 90 14.58 2.20 3.23
C LEU A 90 15.30 3.45 3.76
N SER A 91 15.84 3.38 4.97
CA SER A 91 16.59 4.46 5.61
C SER A 91 17.90 4.79 4.87
N ARG A 92 18.49 3.83 4.15
CA ARG A 92 19.71 4.03 3.35
C ARG A 92 19.41 4.65 1.98
N LEU A 93 18.18 4.52 1.48
CA LEU A 93 17.77 5.04 0.16
C LEU A 93 17.39 6.52 0.16
N SER A 94 17.34 7.17 1.32
CA SER A 94 17.01 8.59 1.44
C SER A 94 17.96 9.33 2.37
N THR A 95 18.18 10.62 2.11
CA THR A 95 18.99 11.47 2.98
C THR A 95 18.52 12.92 2.93
N LYS A 96 18.25 13.50 4.11
CA LYS A 96 17.67 14.84 4.27
C LYS A 96 16.30 14.99 3.60
N CYS A 97 15.53 13.90 3.56
CA CYS A 97 14.21 13.86 2.94
C CYS A 97 13.12 13.81 4.02
N VAL A 98 12.59 14.98 4.41
CA VAL A 98 11.61 15.09 5.51
C VAL A 98 10.41 14.15 5.35
N ASN A 99 9.85 14.03 4.14
CA ASN A 99 8.71 13.14 3.90
C ASN A 99 9.09 11.65 3.93
N CYS A 100 10.32 11.31 3.53
CA CYS A 100 10.84 9.94 3.67
C CYS A 100 11.03 9.61 5.16
N ASP A 101 11.69 10.52 5.88
CA ASP A 101 11.99 10.38 7.30
C ASP A 101 10.69 10.24 8.12
N ASN A 102 9.68 11.05 7.84
CA ASN A 102 8.37 10.95 8.51
C ASN A 102 7.69 9.59 8.26
N GLY A 103 7.75 9.05 7.04
CA GLY A 103 7.19 7.73 6.73
C GLY A 103 7.94 6.60 7.44
N ILE A 104 9.27 6.67 7.49
CA ILE A 104 10.11 5.72 8.23
C ILE A 104 9.78 5.76 9.73
N GLU A 105 9.70 6.95 10.32
CA GLU A 105 9.39 7.10 11.76
C GLU A 105 7.96 6.65 12.09
N PHE A 106 7.00 6.87 11.19
CA PHE A 106 5.65 6.33 11.32
C PHE A 106 5.66 4.80 11.42
N ILE A 107 6.32 4.12 10.47
CA ILE A 107 6.44 2.65 10.47
C ILE A 107 7.11 2.17 11.76
N LYS A 108 8.24 2.79 12.14
CA LYS A 108 8.95 2.43 13.38
C LYS A 108 8.06 2.55 14.60
N SER A 109 7.29 3.64 14.72
CA SER A 109 6.42 3.88 15.88
C SER A 109 5.40 2.76 16.02
N VAL A 110 4.66 2.45 14.94
CA VAL A 110 3.60 1.42 14.94
C VAL A 110 4.17 0.07 15.41
N TYR A 111 5.27 -0.38 14.80
CA TYR A 111 5.85 -1.67 15.15
C TYR A 111 6.54 -1.67 16.53
N SER A 112 7.12 -0.55 16.96
CA SER A 112 7.75 -0.45 18.29
C SER A 112 6.74 -0.51 19.44
N ASP A 113 5.51 -0.07 19.19
CA ASP A 113 4.41 -0.15 20.14
C ASP A 113 3.75 -1.54 20.13
N GLY A 114 4.06 -2.39 19.15
CA GLY A 114 3.52 -3.75 18.99
C GLY A 114 2.29 -3.82 18.08
N GLY A 115 2.04 -2.77 17.29
CA GLY A 115 1.03 -2.73 16.25
C GLY A 115 1.50 -3.34 14.93
N THR A 116 0.63 -3.29 13.92
CA THR A 116 0.86 -3.80 12.56
C THR A 116 0.33 -2.85 11.50
N ILE A 117 0.87 -2.93 10.29
CA ILE A 117 0.40 -2.19 9.12
C ILE A 117 0.07 -3.20 8.02
N ASP A 118 -1.18 -3.19 7.57
CA ASP A 118 -1.68 -4.02 6.47
C ASP A 118 -1.99 -3.14 5.26
N GLY A 119 -1.38 -3.45 4.11
CA GLY A 119 -1.58 -2.70 2.87
C GLY A 119 -0.80 -1.38 2.81
N GLY A 120 -1.36 -0.40 2.09
CA GLY A 120 -0.65 0.84 1.75
C GLY A 120 0.43 0.68 0.67
N ASP A 121 0.38 -0.43 -0.07
CA ASP A 121 1.34 -0.74 -1.13
C ASP A 121 1.30 0.33 -2.22
N GLY A 122 2.46 0.95 -2.45
CA GLY A 122 2.68 1.91 -3.52
C GLY A 122 3.20 1.23 -4.78
N LYS A 123 2.55 1.50 -5.91
CA LYS A 123 3.04 1.15 -7.25
C LYS A 123 3.24 2.41 -8.10
N PRO A 124 4.49 2.83 -8.36
CA PRO A 124 4.74 3.97 -9.23
C PRO A 124 4.40 3.64 -10.69
N THR A 125 3.70 4.56 -11.32
CA THR A 125 3.24 4.53 -12.72
C THR A 125 3.47 5.91 -13.35
N HIS A 126 3.33 6.02 -14.67
CA HIS A 126 3.49 7.30 -15.39
C HIS A 126 4.78 8.05 -15.00
N ILE A 127 5.92 7.34 -15.04
CA ILE A 127 7.20 7.85 -14.56
C ILE A 127 7.85 8.71 -15.65
N GLU A 128 8.16 9.95 -15.32
CA GLU A 128 8.89 10.89 -16.18
C GLU A 128 10.15 11.38 -15.46
N THR A 129 11.31 11.17 -16.09
CA THR A 129 12.59 11.65 -15.57
C THR A 129 13.06 12.88 -16.33
N ARG A 130 13.47 13.91 -15.60
CA ARG A 130 14.21 15.07 -16.13
C ARG A 130 15.49 15.27 -15.33
N PHE A 131 16.43 16.03 -15.88
CA PHE A 131 17.71 16.32 -15.22
C PHE A 131 17.87 17.79 -14.94
N THR A 132 18.52 18.10 -13.83
CA THR A 132 18.90 19.46 -13.45
C THR A 132 20.32 19.47 -12.91
N ASN A 133 21.06 20.54 -13.14
CA ASN A 133 22.38 20.71 -12.58
C ASN A 133 22.27 21.55 -11.30
N LEU A 134 22.60 20.96 -10.15
CA LEU A 134 22.61 21.62 -8.85
C LEU A 134 24.04 21.63 -8.33
N GLN A 135 24.60 22.83 -8.16
CA GLN A 135 25.95 23.01 -7.62
C GLN A 135 27.04 22.22 -8.37
N GLY A 136 26.90 22.05 -9.69
CA GLY A 136 27.85 21.30 -10.51
C GLY A 136 27.57 19.80 -10.63
N GLU A 137 26.55 19.28 -9.96
CA GLU A 137 26.15 17.87 -9.99
C GLU A 137 24.82 17.68 -10.72
N TRP A 138 24.74 16.65 -11.56
CA TRP A 138 23.51 16.32 -12.30
C TRP A 138 22.59 15.46 -11.44
N TRP A 139 21.43 16.01 -11.11
CA TRP A 139 20.38 15.36 -10.33
C TRP A 139 19.24 14.95 -11.25
N ALA A 140 18.54 13.87 -10.90
CA ALA A 140 17.29 13.50 -11.55
C ALA A 140 16.09 14.07 -10.78
N ILE A 141 15.12 14.61 -11.51
CA ILE A 141 13.79 14.95 -11.01
C ILE A 141 12.85 13.94 -11.63
N VAL A 142 12.22 13.11 -10.81
CA VAL A 142 11.29 12.08 -11.26
C VAL A 142 9.88 12.46 -10.83
N ASP A 143 9.01 12.73 -11.79
CA ASP A 143 7.57 12.86 -11.58
C ASP A 143 6.92 11.48 -11.81
N CYS A 144 6.06 11.00 -10.90
CA CYS A 144 5.32 9.76 -11.07
C CYS A 144 3.94 9.82 -10.42
N THR A 145 3.04 8.92 -10.83
CA THR A 145 1.78 8.66 -10.15
C THR A 145 1.90 7.35 -9.38
N VAL A 146 1.75 7.39 -8.06
CA VAL A 146 1.76 6.20 -7.22
C VAL A 146 0.33 5.75 -6.98
N ALA A 147 0.01 4.53 -7.42
CA ALA A 147 -1.23 3.85 -7.06
C ALA A 147 -1.02 3.16 -5.70
N LEU A 148 -1.83 3.55 -4.72
CA LEU A 148 -1.80 3.07 -3.34
C LEU A 148 -2.99 2.15 -3.08
N THR A 149 -2.75 0.97 -2.52
CA THR A 149 -3.81 0.15 -1.93
C THR A 149 -4.34 0.82 -0.64
N PRO A 150 -5.55 0.47 -0.17
CA PRO A 150 -5.97 0.85 1.18
C PRO A 150 -4.95 0.37 2.21
N GLN A 151 -4.86 1.10 3.31
CA GLN A 151 -3.98 0.78 4.43
C GLN A 151 -4.76 0.75 5.72
N ASP A 152 -4.60 -0.32 6.47
CA ASP A 152 -5.10 -0.47 7.82
C ASP A 152 -3.91 -0.48 8.77
N VAL A 153 -4.00 0.30 9.84
CA VAL A 153 -2.96 0.43 10.85
C VAL A 153 -3.59 0.03 12.17
N ASP A 154 -3.19 -1.13 12.68
CA ASP A 154 -3.57 -1.62 14.01
C ASP A 154 -2.51 -1.11 14.99
N ALA A 155 -2.81 -0.05 15.71
CA ALA A 155 -1.92 0.45 16.75
C ALA A 155 -2.15 -0.37 18.02
N SER A 156 -1.09 -0.69 18.78
CA SER A 156 -1.22 -1.54 19.96
C SER A 156 -2.28 -1.00 20.95
N GLY A 157 -3.39 -1.74 21.08
CA GLY A 157 -4.53 -1.37 21.92
C GLY A 157 -5.73 -0.88 21.11
N THR A 158 -6.94 -1.30 21.50
CA THR A 158 -8.18 -1.23 20.70
C THR A 158 -8.75 0.18 20.43
N GLU A 159 -8.01 1.25 20.68
CA GLU A 159 -8.53 2.63 20.58
C GLU A 159 -7.85 3.49 19.49
N HIS A 160 -6.87 2.95 18.76
CA HIS A 160 -6.05 3.72 17.81
C HIS A 160 -5.88 3.09 16.42
N ASP A 161 -6.85 2.28 15.98
CA ASP A 161 -6.84 1.76 14.62
C ASP A 161 -7.15 2.87 13.61
N GLU A 162 -6.35 2.96 12.56
CA GLU A 162 -6.53 3.95 11.49
C GLU A 162 -6.75 3.24 10.14
N HIS A 163 -7.74 3.71 9.39
CA HIS A 163 -7.99 3.27 8.02
C HIS A 163 -7.74 4.41 7.04
N TYR A 164 -6.84 4.16 6.10
CA TYR A 164 -6.53 5.07 5.00
C TYR A 164 -7.06 4.51 3.68
N ALA A 165 -7.92 5.28 3.03
CA ALA A 165 -8.39 4.93 1.70
C ALA A 165 -7.23 4.94 0.69
N GLY A 166 -7.18 3.91 -0.16
CA GLY A 166 -6.27 3.86 -1.29
C GLY A 166 -6.55 4.96 -2.34
N GLY A 167 -5.80 4.95 -3.43
CA GLY A 167 -6.01 5.87 -4.53
C GLY A 167 -4.76 6.16 -5.32
N GLN A 168 -4.73 7.29 -6.02
CA GLN A 168 -3.56 7.72 -6.77
C GLN A 168 -3.00 9.03 -6.21
N ARG A 169 -1.67 9.15 -6.16
CA ARG A 169 -0.96 10.37 -5.73
C ARG A 169 0.12 10.72 -6.73
N ALA A 170 0.11 11.95 -7.23
CA ALA A 170 1.20 12.47 -8.03
C ALA A 170 2.34 12.92 -7.09
N ILE A 171 3.52 12.36 -7.30
CA ILE A 171 4.70 12.57 -6.46
C ILE A 171 5.85 13.02 -7.35
N ARG A 172 6.58 14.03 -6.88
CA ARG A 172 7.88 14.43 -7.41
C ARG A 172 8.97 14.01 -6.46
N MET A 173 9.98 13.32 -6.97
CA MET A 173 11.18 12.92 -6.25
C MET A 173 12.40 13.60 -6.84
N TYR A 174 13.30 14.05 -5.97
CA TYR A 174 14.61 14.58 -6.36
C TYR A 174 15.67 13.56 -5.95
N LEU A 175 16.41 13.07 -6.94
CA LEU A 175 17.42 12.05 -6.78
C LEU A 175 18.81 12.66 -6.96
N GLN A 176 19.64 12.50 -5.94
CA GLN A 176 21.06 12.85 -6.00
C GLN A 176 21.87 11.61 -6.37
N PRO A 177 22.84 11.72 -7.31
CA PRO A 177 23.70 10.58 -7.62
C PRO A 177 24.56 10.21 -6.39
N SER A 178 24.67 8.93 -6.09
CA SER A 178 25.45 8.43 -4.95
C SER A 178 25.90 7.00 -5.21
N GLU A 179 27.19 6.70 -4.99
CA GLU A 179 27.77 5.35 -5.05
C GLU A 179 27.40 4.53 -6.31
N GLY A 180 27.29 5.19 -7.46
CA GLY A 180 26.93 4.53 -8.72
C GLY A 180 25.44 4.21 -8.88
N SER A 181 24.57 4.79 -8.04
CA SER A 181 23.11 4.82 -8.17
C SER A 181 22.58 6.18 -7.67
N TRP A 182 21.44 6.19 -6.98
CA TRP A 182 20.72 7.36 -6.53
C TRP A 182 20.39 7.29 -5.03
N VAL A 183 20.19 8.46 -4.43
CA VAL A 183 19.52 8.61 -3.12
C VAL A 183 18.40 9.64 -3.22
N VAL A 184 17.29 9.41 -2.52
CA VAL A 184 16.18 10.36 -2.46
C VAL A 184 16.55 11.52 -1.54
N ARG A 185 16.48 12.73 -2.06
CA ARG A 185 16.81 13.96 -1.31
C ARG A 185 15.62 14.71 -0.83
N THR A 186 14.55 14.70 -1.60
CA THR A 186 13.26 15.21 -1.19
C THR A 186 12.19 14.58 -2.06
N MET A 187 11.00 14.43 -1.50
CA MET A 187 9.80 14.11 -2.26
C MET A 187 8.68 15.08 -1.90
N SER A 188 7.78 15.36 -2.84
CA SER A 188 6.63 16.25 -2.61
C SER A 188 5.43 15.81 -3.44
N PHE A 189 4.23 16.01 -2.89
CA PHE A 189 3.00 15.90 -3.66
C PHE A 189 2.92 17.01 -4.73
N ARG A 190 2.30 16.67 -5.87
CA ARG A 190 2.16 17.56 -7.04
C ARG A 190 0.72 17.99 -7.26
#